data_AF-A0A9W9AG84-F1
#
_entry.id   AF-A0A9W9AG84-F1
#
_cell.length_a   1.000
_cell.length_b   1.000
_cell.length_c   1.000
_cell.angle_alpha   90.00
_cell.angle_beta   90.00
_cell.angle_gamma   90.00
#
_symmetry.space_group_name_H-M   'P 1'
#
loop_
_entity.id
_entity.type
_entity.pdbx_description
1 polymer ?
#
loop_
_entity_poly.entity_id
_entity_poly.type
_entity_poly.pdbx_seq_one_letter_code
_entity_poly.pdbx_strand_id
1 'polypeptide(L)'
;MIEDESKADSHSQDSEHPPTRISSHRITALSLKRSASPSFEDQNSRKRFKDSEEPMDIQCKEDVGLESKLADDIAQELECGCCSELLYKPVMVSPCQHIFCGSCCLLWIRNGGTTCPACRAISKTASPSRPLQLVLDALLRNAPHKARTERERAQADEIYTSGSTMRFPSPREISPEPNVNISAEYARPCPHCSPNNVYGWSCPSPIPDPAIDLERAWRLDDGLPTGHAQCGNCETFLALRAPSTTRCDFCQTYFCGVGVPARCSAAPIPLQQPQGYTDVGDLIQSSDVYECFNSNTVEVEIMLDYITAQGLSPRHIYRDIVKHILEQPRQFRPLIELELFVVSHMGPSVDSDSSTSPHKICRSCACEILIWGLKDWWIRERKKGLLEDSIMNRQDCPEGSGCAMQSEFGLFNYGLLTLVFLLISLL
;
A
#
# COMPACT_ATOMS: atom_id res chain seq x y z
N MET A 1 16.76 -66.27 25.70
CA MET A 1 17.74 -66.62 24.65
C MET A 1 17.95 -65.32 23.87
N ILE A 2 18.92 -64.48 24.26
CA ILE A 2 20.38 -64.65 24.05
C ILE A 2 20.68 -64.30 22.58
N GLU A 3 20.95 -63.01 22.30
CA GLU A 3 22.27 -62.43 21.88
C GLU A 3 22.34 -62.35 20.33
N ASP A 4 23.01 -61.44 19.62
CA ASP A 4 23.92 -60.28 19.90
C ASP A 4 23.54 -59.12 18.94
N GLU A 5 23.62 -57.83 19.28
CA GLU A 5 24.82 -56.95 19.25
C GLU A 5 25.75 -57.04 18.01
N SER A 6 25.85 -55.93 17.26
CA SER A 6 27.15 -55.50 16.72
C SER A 6 27.19 -53.98 16.58
N LYS A 7 28.11 -53.38 17.34
CA LYS A 7 28.38 -51.95 17.44
C LYS A 7 29.81 -51.73 16.95
N ALA A 8 30.05 -50.69 16.15
CA ALA A 8 31.40 -50.36 15.68
C ALA A 8 31.68 -48.86 15.88
N ASP A 9 32.36 -48.55 16.99
CA ASP A 9 32.98 -47.25 17.24
C ASP A 9 34.29 -47.13 16.44
N SER A 10 34.64 -45.94 15.95
CA SER A 10 36.03 -45.61 15.59
C SER A 10 36.38 -44.17 15.99
N HIS A 11 37.44 -44.04 16.78
CA HIS A 11 37.81 -42.81 17.48
C HIS A 11 38.79 -41.95 16.66
N SER A 12 38.45 -40.66 16.53
CA SER A 12 39.32 -39.49 16.73
C SER A 12 40.81 -39.52 16.32
N GLN A 13 41.22 -38.53 15.52
CA GLN A 13 42.48 -37.81 15.73
C GLN A 13 42.30 -36.30 15.49
N ASP A 14 42.70 -35.51 16.49
CA ASP A 14 42.75 -34.05 16.45
C ASP A 14 43.93 -33.54 15.62
N SER A 15 43.82 -32.32 15.08
CA SER A 15 44.98 -31.52 14.68
C SER A 15 44.72 -30.02 14.83
N GLU A 16 45.28 -29.46 15.91
CA GLU A 16 45.30 -28.01 16.18
C GLU A 16 46.44 -27.31 15.43
N HIS A 17 46.21 -26.10 14.87
CA HIS A 17 47.14 -24.95 14.77
C HIS A 17 46.62 -23.90 13.75
N PRO A 18 47.05 -22.62 13.80
CA PRO A 18 47.03 -21.68 14.91
C PRO A 18 46.36 -20.32 14.50
N PRO A 19 46.17 -19.33 15.39
CA PRO A 19 45.43 -18.10 15.04
C PRO A 19 46.29 -17.08 14.28
N THR A 20 45.86 -16.69 13.07
CA THR A 20 46.50 -15.63 12.27
C THR A 20 46.14 -14.24 12.78
N ARG A 21 47.17 -13.39 12.98
CA ARG A 21 47.02 -12.06 13.55
C ARG A 21 46.41 -11.04 12.59
N ILE A 22 45.55 -10.21 13.18
CA ILE A 22 45.28 -8.80 12.88
C ILE A 22 46.34 -8.15 11.96
N SER A 23 45.91 -7.68 10.79
CA SER A 23 46.58 -6.61 10.05
C SER A 23 45.59 -5.50 9.76
N SER A 24 45.88 -4.31 10.29
CA SER A 24 44.99 -3.15 10.31
C SER A 24 45.26 -2.21 9.13
N HIS A 25 44.39 -2.17 8.12
CA HIS A 25 44.42 -1.12 7.10
C HIS A 25 43.05 -0.51 6.77
N ARG A 26 42.80 0.62 7.45
CA ARG A 26 42.06 1.82 6.99
C ARG A 26 40.96 1.62 5.94
N ILE A 27 39.71 1.55 6.39
CA ILE A 27 38.54 1.98 5.61
C ILE A 27 38.37 3.50 5.82
N THR A 28 38.44 4.28 4.76
CA THR A 28 38.15 5.72 4.77
C THR A 28 36.64 5.95 4.73
N ALA A 29 36.01 6.14 5.90
CA ALA A 29 34.62 6.54 6.01
C ALA A 29 34.47 8.07 5.82
N LEU A 30 33.82 8.49 4.74
CA LEU A 30 33.43 9.89 4.53
C LEU A 30 32.20 10.22 5.39
N SER A 31 32.44 10.78 6.58
CA SER A 31 31.38 11.27 7.47
C SER A 31 31.14 12.76 7.25
N LEU A 32 30.02 13.11 6.61
CA LEU A 32 29.56 14.50 6.50
C LEU A 32 28.67 14.86 7.70
N LYS A 33 29.31 15.36 8.76
CA LYS A 33 28.65 16.17 9.80
C LYS A 33 28.99 17.64 9.58
N ARG A 34 27.98 18.52 9.62
CA ARG A 34 28.17 19.96 9.84
C ARG A 34 27.33 20.37 11.05
N SER A 35 28.00 20.97 12.03
CA SER A 35 27.40 21.57 13.22
C SER A 35 27.62 23.09 13.17
N ALA A 36 26.76 23.84 13.85
CA ALA A 36 26.81 25.31 13.90
C ALA A 36 28.06 25.85 14.64
N SER A 37 28.31 27.15 14.46
CA SER A 37 29.38 27.91 15.12
C SER A 37 28.79 29.13 15.88
N PRO A 38 29.50 29.71 16.87
CA PRO A 38 28.85 30.26 18.06
C PRO A 38 28.88 31.80 18.20
N SER A 39 28.37 32.25 19.36
CA SER A 39 28.17 33.62 19.86
C SER A 39 29.34 34.61 19.72
N PHE A 40 28.97 35.89 19.77
CA PHE A 40 29.83 36.99 20.24
C PHE A 40 29.11 37.82 21.31
N GLU A 41 29.87 38.32 22.29
CA GLU A 41 29.41 39.23 23.33
C GLU A 41 29.52 40.72 22.95
N ASP A 42 29.11 41.55 23.90
CA ASP A 42 28.66 42.95 23.79
C ASP A 42 29.79 44.01 23.83
N GLN A 43 29.48 45.23 23.36
CA GLN A 43 29.63 46.52 24.06
C GLN A 43 29.82 47.77 23.16
N ASN A 44 28.80 48.63 23.21
CA ASN A 44 28.89 50.07 23.53
C ASN A 44 29.57 51.08 22.55
N SER A 45 28.79 51.99 21.94
CA SER A 45 29.05 53.45 22.00
C SER A 45 28.08 54.36 21.20
N ARG A 46 27.51 55.36 21.91
CA ARG A 46 27.12 56.72 21.45
C ARG A 46 25.92 56.92 20.50
N LYS A 47 24.77 57.31 21.10
CA LYS A 47 23.86 58.33 20.53
C LYS A 47 23.55 59.42 21.59
N ARG A 48 23.03 60.56 21.11
CA ARG A 48 23.18 61.89 21.73
C ARG A 48 21.93 62.35 22.50
N PHE A 49 22.15 62.99 23.65
CA PHE A 49 21.14 63.60 24.53
C PHE A 49 20.19 64.59 23.83
N LYS A 50 18.94 64.66 24.31
CA LYS A 50 18.13 65.88 24.39
C LYS A 50 17.05 65.74 25.50
N ASP A 51 16.99 66.70 26.40
CA ASP A 51 16.13 66.72 27.60
C ASP A 51 14.67 67.13 27.33
N SER A 52 13.78 66.68 28.24
CA SER A 52 12.62 67.45 28.74
C SER A 52 11.99 66.78 29.98
N GLU A 53 11.94 67.53 31.09
CA GLU A 53 11.28 67.29 32.39
C GLU A 53 9.73 67.17 32.28
N GLU A 54 8.89 66.67 33.21
CA GLU A 54 8.89 65.95 34.52
C GLU A 54 7.38 65.62 34.84
N PRO A 55 6.91 65.07 36.01
CA PRO A 55 7.53 64.28 37.08
C PRO A 55 6.80 62.96 37.45
N MET A 56 7.43 62.17 38.34
CA MET A 56 6.86 61.25 39.37
C MET A 56 5.44 60.64 39.21
N ASP A 57 5.34 59.30 39.18
CA ASP A 57 4.58 58.57 40.22
C ASP A 57 5.04 57.09 40.39
N ILE A 58 4.62 56.47 41.50
CA ILE A 58 5.04 55.20 42.11
C ILE A 58 4.63 53.95 41.29
N GLN A 59 5.51 52.92 41.22
CA GLN A 59 5.12 51.50 41.42
C GLN A 59 6.27 50.49 41.35
N CYS A 60 6.25 49.51 42.27
CA CYS A 60 7.04 48.27 42.16
C CYS A 60 6.54 47.43 40.97
N LYS A 61 7.39 47.17 39.98
CA LYS A 61 7.03 46.46 38.73
C LYS A 61 8.09 45.46 38.24
N GLU A 62 8.82 44.81 39.15
CA GLU A 62 9.89 43.86 38.75
C GLU A 62 9.49 42.37 38.74
N ASP A 63 8.34 41.99 39.30
CA ASP A 63 8.00 40.56 39.51
C ASP A 63 7.29 39.89 38.31
N VAL A 64 6.27 40.54 37.74
CA VAL A 64 5.38 39.97 36.70
C VAL A 64 6.12 39.57 35.41
N GLY A 65 7.25 40.23 35.12
CA GLY A 65 8.04 39.99 33.91
C GLY A 65 8.93 38.74 33.97
N LEU A 66 9.21 38.19 35.16
CA LEU A 66 10.03 37.00 35.34
C LEU A 66 9.19 35.72 35.32
N GLU A 67 8.05 35.73 36.01
CA GLU A 67 7.11 34.61 36.02
C GLU A 67 6.57 34.26 34.63
N SER A 68 6.25 35.27 33.81
CA SER A 68 5.80 35.06 32.42
C SER A 68 6.86 34.34 31.59
N LYS A 69 8.12 34.79 31.64
CA LYS A 69 9.21 34.19 30.86
C LYS A 69 9.48 32.75 31.25
N LEU A 70 9.50 32.46 32.56
CA LEU A 70 9.65 31.08 33.04
C LEU A 70 8.50 30.17 32.56
N ALA A 71 7.27 30.68 32.52
CA ALA A 71 6.13 29.96 31.97
C ALA A 71 6.20 29.80 30.44
N ASP A 72 6.82 30.74 29.72
CA ASP A 72 7.11 30.64 28.28
C ASP A 72 8.15 29.54 28.01
N ASP A 73 9.29 29.58 28.70
CA ASP A 73 10.38 28.59 28.57
C ASP A 73 9.90 27.16 28.88
N ILE A 74 9.15 26.98 29.98
CA ILE A 74 8.59 25.67 30.36
C ILE A 74 7.55 25.19 29.33
N ALA A 75 6.77 26.09 28.72
CA ALA A 75 5.81 25.70 27.69
C ALA A 75 6.50 25.20 26.42
N GLN A 76 7.60 25.85 26.01
CA GLN A 76 8.38 25.47 24.85
C GLN A 76 9.02 24.08 25.00
N GLU A 77 9.61 23.79 26.17
CA GLU A 77 10.15 22.45 26.51
C GLU A 77 9.07 21.36 26.63
N LEU A 78 7.79 21.76 26.65
CA LEU A 78 6.62 20.87 26.72
C LEU A 78 5.81 20.88 25.40
N GLU A 79 6.40 21.27 24.28
CA GLU A 79 5.76 21.14 22.96
C GLU A 79 5.76 19.69 22.45
N CYS A 80 4.68 19.30 21.76
CA CYS A 80 4.57 18.00 21.13
C CYS A 80 5.34 17.94 19.81
N GLY A 81 6.38 17.10 19.72
CA GLY A 81 7.19 16.91 18.50
C GLY A 81 6.47 16.33 17.26
N CYS A 82 5.13 16.20 17.28
CA CYS A 82 4.30 15.88 16.11
C CYS A 82 3.43 17.04 15.64
N CYS A 83 3.00 17.94 16.54
CA CYS A 83 2.05 19.01 16.20
C CYS A 83 2.50 20.40 16.65
N SER A 84 3.70 20.53 17.23
CA SER A 84 4.32 21.80 17.68
C SER A 84 3.43 22.65 18.59
N GLU A 85 2.62 21.98 19.42
CA GLU A 85 1.68 22.60 20.35
C GLU A 85 1.86 21.97 21.73
N LEU A 86 1.60 22.73 22.80
CA LEU A 86 1.78 22.32 24.20
C LEU A 86 1.16 20.93 24.46
N LEU A 87 1.92 20.01 25.05
CA LEU A 87 1.54 18.60 25.22
C LEU A 87 0.17 18.44 25.89
N TYR A 88 -0.66 17.57 25.32
CA TYR A 88 -1.96 17.18 25.87
C TYR A 88 -2.03 15.66 26.04
N LYS A 89 -2.29 15.21 27.27
CA LYS A 89 -2.26 13.80 27.68
C LYS A 89 -0.96 13.10 27.22
N PRO A 90 0.22 13.53 27.74
CA PRO A 90 1.51 13.15 27.19
C PRO A 90 1.80 11.66 27.34
N VAL A 91 2.34 11.06 26.28
CA VAL A 91 2.85 9.69 26.26
C VAL A 91 4.35 9.71 25.94
N MET A 92 5.10 8.84 26.60
CA MET A 92 6.54 8.65 26.40
C MET A 92 6.78 7.36 25.61
N VAL A 93 7.55 7.45 24.53
CA VAL A 93 7.90 6.32 23.65
C VAL A 93 9.11 5.57 24.22
N SER A 94 9.04 4.24 24.30
CA SER A 94 10.12 3.38 24.77
C SER A 94 10.77 2.62 23.60
N PRO A 95 12.12 2.57 23.49
CA PRO A 95 13.11 2.98 24.49
C PRO A 95 13.65 4.41 24.36
N CYS A 96 13.28 5.16 23.31
CA CYS A 96 13.92 6.44 22.95
C CYS A 96 13.46 7.67 23.76
N GLN A 97 12.52 7.51 24.69
CA GLN A 97 11.99 8.50 25.64
C GLN A 97 11.44 9.82 25.07
N HIS A 98 11.22 9.89 23.76
CA HIS A 98 10.55 11.04 23.14
C HIS A 98 9.08 11.11 23.56
N ILE A 99 8.56 12.34 23.70
CA ILE A 99 7.25 12.61 24.27
C ILE A 99 6.35 13.26 23.22
N PHE A 100 5.08 12.83 23.18
CA PHE A 100 4.07 13.35 22.27
C PHE A 100 2.70 13.41 22.97
N CYS A 101 1.74 14.12 22.39
CA CYS A 101 0.33 13.95 22.76
C CYS A 101 -0.11 12.50 22.48
N GLY A 102 -0.92 11.92 23.36
CA GLY A 102 -1.42 10.56 23.18
C GLY A 102 -2.17 10.38 21.85
N SER A 103 -2.96 11.38 21.44
CA SER A 103 -3.67 11.42 20.15
C SER A 103 -2.73 11.40 18.94
N CYS A 104 -1.68 12.25 18.93
CA CYS A 104 -0.70 12.30 17.85
C CYS A 104 0.06 10.97 17.71
N CYS A 105 0.49 10.39 18.82
CA CYS A 105 1.19 9.11 18.82
C CYS A 105 0.28 7.94 18.38
N LEU A 106 -0.99 7.94 18.78
CA LEU A 106 -1.96 6.93 18.36
C LEU A 106 -2.29 7.04 16.87
N LEU A 107 -2.48 8.25 16.36
CA LEU A 107 -2.77 8.49 14.95
C LEU A 107 -1.61 8.05 14.06
N TRP A 108 -0.36 8.33 14.47
CA TRP A 108 0.84 7.83 13.79
C TRP A 108 0.87 6.30 13.71
N ILE A 109 0.57 5.60 14.81
CA ILE A 109 0.51 4.13 14.85
C ILE A 109 -0.63 3.60 13.96
N ARG A 110 -1.83 4.21 14.03
CA ARG A 110 -2.98 3.84 13.17
C ARG A 110 -2.69 4.01 11.68
N ASN A 111 -1.90 5.02 11.32
CA ASN A 111 -1.48 5.30 9.95
C ASN A 111 -0.28 4.46 9.48
N GLY A 112 0.06 3.37 10.18
CA GLY A 112 1.10 2.42 9.80
C GLY A 112 2.50 2.71 10.38
N GLY A 113 2.63 3.68 11.28
CA GLY A 113 3.90 4.01 11.94
C GLY A 113 4.42 2.91 12.87
N THR A 114 5.58 2.33 12.52
CA THR A 114 6.28 1.26 13.28
C THR A 114 7.43 1.78 14.16
N THR A 115 7.74 3.08 14.09
CA THR A 115 8.91 3.70 14.75
C THR A 115 8.55 5.02 15.43
N CYS A 116 9.45 5.59 16.23
CA CYS A 116 9.21 6.88 16.90
C CYS A 116 9.05 8.03 15.86
N PRO A 117 8.02 8.89 15.95
CA PRO A 117 7.82 10.01 15.02
C PRO A 117 9.03 10.96 14.89
N ALA A 118 9.70 11.26 16.02
CA ALA A 118 10.82 12.21 16.04
C ALA A 118 12.14 11.58 15.57
N CYS A 119 12.57 10.50 16.20
CA CYS A 119 13.91 9.93 15.97
C CYS A 119 13.93 8.70 15.05
N ARG A 120 12.76 8.21 14.58
CA ARG A 120 12.59 7.00 13.73
C ARG A 120 13.22 5.71 14.28
N ALA A 121 13.61 5.70 15.56
CA ALA A 121 14.15 4.51 16.21
C ALA A 121 13.06 3.44 16.41
N ILE A 122 13.47 2.17 16.37
CA ILE A 122 12.62 1.01 16.68
C ILE A 122 12.02 1.24 18.08
N SER A 123 10.70 1.34 18.11
CA SER A 123 9.93 1.65 19.31
C SER A 123 9.04 0.46 19.64
N LYS A 124 8.81 0.20 20.93
CA LYS A 124 8.00 -0.95 21.38
C LYS A 124 6.65 -0.50 21.91
N THR A 125 6.64 0.53 22.75
CA THR A 125 5.45 1.02 23.45
C THR A 125 5.46 2.53 23.56
N ALA A 126 4.29 3.14 23.69
CA ALA A 126 4.13 4.52 24.16
C ALA A 126 3.17 4.52 25.36
N SER A 127 3.66 4.95 26.52
CA SER A 127 2.93 4.88 27.80
C SER A 127 2.65 6.27 28.36
N PRO A 128 1.51 6.51 29.03
CA PRO A 128 1.20 7.80 29.68
C PRO A 128 2.29 8.23 30.66
N SER A 129 2.67 9.51 30.64
CA SER A 129 3.65 10.08 31.58
C SER A 129 2.95 10.91 32.66
N ARG A 130 2.72 10.29 33.83
CA ARG A 130 2.12 11.00 34.98
C ARG A 130 2.96 12.18 35.48
N PRO A 131 4.31 12.11 35.54
CA PRO A 131 5.13 13.27 35.93
C PRO A 131 4.94 14.46 35.00
N LEU A 132 4.93 14.26 33.69
CA LEU A 132 4.73 15.35 32.73
C LEU A 132 3.31 15.91 32.78
N GLN A 133 2.30 15.06 33.01
CA GLN A 133 0.94 15.54 33.28
C GLN A 133 0.92 16.45 34.51
N LEU A 134 1.61 16.12 35.62
CA LEU A 134 1.68 17.00 36.80
C LEU A 134 2.33 18.36 36.51
N VAL A 135 3.37 18.40 35.67
CA VAL A 135 4.03 19.65 35.26
C VAL A 135 3.09 20.48 34.37
N LEU A 136 2.42 19.88 33.40
CA LEU A 136 1.40 20.54 32.58
C LEU A 136 0.24 21.07 33.44
N ASP A 137 -0.26 20.26 34.38
CA ASP A 137 -1.30 20.66 35.33
C ASP A 137 -0.85 21.89 36.15
N ALA A 138 0.43 21.97 36.51
CA ALA A 138 1.01 23.10 37.25
C ALA A 138 1.24 24.34 36.38
N LEU A 139 1.74 24.18 35.16
CA LEU A 139 1.90 25.26 34.19
C LEU A 139 0.54 25.92 33.90
N LEU A 140 -0.48 25.12 33.58
CA LEU A 140 -1.80 25.63 33.21
C LEU A 140 -2.58 26.27 34.38
N ARG A 141 -2.26 25.94 35.64
CA ARG A 141 -2.79 26.66 36.81
C ARG A 141 -2.25 28.09 36.93
N ASN A 142 -1.00 28.32 36.52
CA ASN A 142 -0.33 29.62 36.64
C ASN A 142 -0.38 30.45 35.34
N ALA A 143 -0.44 29.78 34.17
CA ALA A 143 -0.58 30.39 32.86
C ALA A 143 -1.78 29.79 32.07
N PRO A 144 -3.04 30.05 32.48
CA PRO A 144 -4.22 29.44 31.83
C PRO A 144 -4.38 29.81 30.35
N HIS A 145 -3.84 30.95 29.93
CA HIS A 145 -3.88 31.43 28.54
C HIS A 145 -3.07 30.55 27.56
N LYS A 146 -2.19 29.66 28.07
CA LYS A 146 -1.46 28.66 27.28
C LYS A 146 -2.23 27.35 27.09
N ALA A 147 -3.45 27.24 27.61
CA ALA A 147 -4.27 26.05 27.40
C ALA A 147 -4.72 25.96 25.93
N ARG A 148 -4.62 24.76 25.33
CA ARG A 148 -5.24 24.47 24.03
C ARG A 148 -6.73 24.80 24.05
N THR A 149 -7.27 25.16 22.89
CA THR A 149 -8.71 25.44 22.75
C THR A 149 -9.55 24.21 23.10
N GLU A 150 -10.81 24.45 23.50
CA GLU A 150 -11.73 23.36 23.86
C GLU A 150 -11.94 22.38 22.68
N ARG A 151 -11.99 22.90 21.44
CA ARG A 151 -12.16 22.11 20.23
C ARG A 151 -11.00 21.13 20.00
N GLU A 152 -9.75 21.58 20.18
CA GLU A 152 -8.57 20.73 20.03
C GLU A 152 -8.48 19.65 21.11
N ARG A 153 -8.87 20.00 22.35
CA ARG A 153 -8.92 19.04 23.47
C ARG A 153 -9.97 17.96 23.22
N ALA A 154 -11.18 18.35 22.77
CA ALA A 154 -12.24 17.42 22.40
C ALA A 154 -11.81 16.48 21.24
N GLN A 155 -11.21 17.01 20.18
CA GLN A 155 -10.71 16.21 19.05
C GLN A 155 -9.60 15.24 19.47
N ALA A 156 -8.68 15.67 20.34
CA ALA A 156 -7.65 14.78 20.87
C ALA A 156 -8.22 13.66 21.75
N ASP A 157 -9.31 13.93 22.48
CA ASP A 157 -9.96 12.97 23.38
C ASP A 157 -10.80 11.92 22.66
N GLU A 158 -11.39 12.27 21.51
CA GLU A 158 -12.03 11.33 20.59
C GLU A 158 -11.02 10.31 20.04
N ILE A 159 -9.79 10.75 19.77
CA ILE A 159 -8.72 9.87 19.26
C ILE A 159 -8.13 9.01 20.38
N TYR A 160 -7.80 9.60 21.54
CA TYR A 160 -7.02 8.96 22.61
C TYR A 160 -7.57 9.18 24.03
N THR A 161 -7.92 8.09 24.70
CA THR A 161 -8.33 8.09 26.11
C THR A 161 -7.13 7.98 27.06
N SER A 162 -7.04 8.90 28.03
CA SER A 162 -6.01 8.93 29.09
C SER A 162 -5.80 7.56 29.75
N GLY A 163 -4.54 7.22 30.04
CA GLY A 163 -4.17 5.98 30.71
C GLY A 163 -3.86 4.82 29.77
N SER A 164 -4.29 4.91 28.50
CA SER A 164 -4.05 3.86 27.49
C SER A 164 -2.58 3.77 27.09
N THR A 165 -1.96 2.60 27.27
CA THR A 165 -0.61 2.32 26.74
C THR A 165 -0.73 1.72 25.33
N MET A 166 -0.01 2.31 24.39
CA MET A 166 0.02 1.90 22.99
C MET A 166 1.21 0.99 22.71
N ARG A 167 1.06 0.12 21.71
CA ARG A 167 2.15 -0.72 21.17
C ARG A 167 2.41 -0.34 19.72
N PHE A 168 3.68 -0.23 19.35
CA PHE A 168 4.06 -0.09 17.95
C PHE A 168 3.98 -1.48 17.29
N PRO A 169 3.41 -1.59 16.07
CA PRO A 169 3.50 -2.82 15.31
C PRO A 169 4.97 -3.14 14.99
N SER A 170 5.30 -4.43 14.91
CA SER A 170 6.63 -4.84 14.41
C SER A 170 6.84 -4.22 13.02
N PRO A 171 8.04 -3.69 12.72
CA PRO A 171 8.44 -3.49 11.33
C PRO A 171 8.13 -4.76 10.54
N ARG A 172 7.53 -4.61 9.36
CA ARG A 172 7.46 -5.73 8.41
C ARG A 172 8.89 -6.18 8.16
N GLU A 173 9.14 -7.47 8.22
CA GLU A 173 10.42 -8.03 7.82
C GLU A 173 10.72 -7.53 6.41
N ILE A 174 11.91 -6.93 6.24
CA ILE A 174 12.40 -6.59 4.92
C ILE A 174 12.52 -7.92 4.20
N SER A 175 11.82 -8.08 3.06
CA SER A 175 11.95 -9.27 2.23
C SER A 175 13.44 -9.59 2.06
N PRO A 176 13.89 -10.82 2.35
CA PRO A 176 15.31 -11.14 2.34
C PRO A 176 15.92 -10.70 1.02
N GLU A 177 17.08 -10.05 1.07
CA GLU A 177 17.70 -9.47 -0.12
C GLU A 177 17.74 -10.53 -1.24
N PRO A 178 17.24 -10.21 -2.45
CA PRO A 178 17.22 -11.18 -3.53
C PRO A 178 18.65 -11.62 -3.76
N ASN A 179 18.89 -12.94 -3.79
CA ASN A 179 20.23 -13.48 -3.95
C ASN A 179 20.66 -13.34 -5.43
N VAL A 180 21.12 -12.13 -5.80
CA VAL A 180 21.15 -11.63 -7.19
C VAL A 180 22.12 -12.39 -8.10
N ASN A 181 23.10 -13.10 -7.54
CA ASN A 181 24.36 -13.35 -8.24
C ASN A 181 24.50 -14.69 -9.00
N ILE A 182 23.40 -15.43 -9.26
CA ILE A 182 23.46 -16.73 -10.00
C ILE A 182 22.34 -16.94 -11.05
N SER A 183 21.13 -16.39 -10.89
CA SER A 183 19.93 -17.11 -11.38
C SER A 183 18.92 -16.30 -12.22
N ALA A 184 19.37 -15.54 -13.21
CA ALA A 184 18.52 -15.11 -14.32
C ALA A 184 18.57 -16.08 -15.52
N GLU A 185 19.70 -16.78 -15.72
CA GLU A 185 19.95 -17.64 -16.88
C GLU A 185 19.43 -19.08 -16.71
N TYR A 186 19.20 -19.51 -15.48
CA TYR A 186 18.81 -20.89 -15.12
C TYR A 186 17.40 -20.97 -14.56
N ALA A 187 16.66 -22.00 -14.96
CA ALA A 187 15.35 -22.31 -14.39
C ALA A 187 15.49 -22.75 -12.93
N ARG A 188 14.63 -22.21 -12.06
CA ARG A 188 14.49 -22.67 -10.67
C ARG A 188 13.42 -23.76 -10.55
N PRO A 189 13.56 -24.71 -9.61
CA PRO A 189 12.57 -25.75 -9.36
C PRO A 189 11.19 -25.19 -9.02
N CYS A 190 10.14 -25.82 -9.58
CA CYS A 190 8.77 -25.54 -9.19
C CYS A 190 8.45 -26.16 -7.81
N PRO A 191 7.34 -25.76 -7.13
CA PRO A 191 6.95 -26.31 -5.83
C PRO A 191 6.80 -27.85 -5.77
N HIS A 192 6.62 -28.51 -6.92
CA HIS A 192 6.49 -29.97 -7.05
C HIS A 192 7.79 -30.70 -7.44
N CYS A 193 8.89 -29.97 -7.68
CA CYS A 193 10.19 -30.58 -7.99
C CYS A 193 10.91 -31.11 -6.74
N SER A 194 10.62 -30.56 -5.56
CA SER A 194 11.24 -31.03 -4.31
C SER A 194 10.80 -32.47 -3.99
N PRO A 195 11.73 -33.41 -3.70
CA PRO A 195 11.41 -34.78 -3.31
C PRO A 195 10.49 -34.85 -2.08
N ASN A 196 10.61 -33.89 -1.17
CA ASN A 196 9.85 -33.80 0.08
C ASN A 196 8.77 -32.70 0.04
N ASN A 197 8.14 -32.48 -1.12
CA ASN A 197 7.07 -31.49 -1.23
C ASN A 197 5.79 -31.93 -0.48
N VAL A 198 5.02 -30.95 -0.01
CA VAL A 198 3.81 -31.17 0.82
C VAL A 198 2.53 -31.43 0.01
N TYR A 199 2.61 -31.45 -1.33
CA TYR A 199 1.43 -31.41 -2.20
C TYR A 199 0.93 -32.80 -2.62
N GLY A 200 1.59 -33.88 -2.18
CA GLY A 200 1.22 -35.26 -2.53
C GLY A 200 1.39 -35.60 -4.02
N TRP A 201 2.04 -34.73 -4.78
CA TRP A 201 2.32 -34.91 -6.21
C TRP A 201 3.66 -34.28 -6.57
N SER A 202 4.50 -35.04 -7.27
CA SER A 202 5.87 -34.65 -7.64
C SER A 202 6.07 -34.70 -9.15
N CYS A 203 6.96 -33.84 -9.66
CA CYS A 203 7.27 -33.78 -11.09
C CYS A 203 7.88 -35.10 -11.60
N PRO A 204 7.41 -35.67 -12.73
CA PRO A 204 8.05 -36.82 -13.36
C PRO A 204 9.49 -36.56 -13.80
N SER A 205 9.77 -35.33 -14.23
CA SER A 205 11.11 -34.83 -14.56
C SER A 205 11.35 -33.54 -13.76
N PRO A 206 11.91 -33.61 -12.54
CA PRO A 206 12.18 -32.43 -11.74
C PRO A 206 13.20 -31.49 -12.42
N ILE A 207 12.99 -30.18 -12.29
CA ILE A 207 14.00 -29.18 -12.66
C ILE A 207 15.10 -29.22 -11.59
N PRO A 208 16.39 -29.43 -11.95
CA PRO A 208 17.50 -29.37 -11.00
C PRO A 208 17.66 -27.98 -10.40
N ASP A 209 18.01 -27.88 -9.12
CA ASP A 209 18.25 -26.59 -8.48
C ASP A 209 19.67 -26.07 -8.81
N PRO A 210 19.83 -24.92 -9.50
CA PRO A 210 21.15 -24.35 -9.79
C PRO A 210 21.96 -23.99 -8.54
N ALA A 211 21.33 -23.90 -7.36
CA ALA A 211 22.04 -23.71 -6.09
C ALA A 211 22.65 -25.02 -5.52
N ILE A 212 22.27 -26.19 -6.06
CA ILE A 212 22.70 -27.51 -5.59
C ILE A 212 23.55 -28.23 -6.65
N ASP A 213 23.11 -28.21 -7.91
CA ASP A 213 23.78 -28.88 -9.04
C ASP A 213 23.75 -27.93 -10.25
N LEU A 214 24.78 -27.09 -10.36
CA LEU A 214 24.91 -26.11 -11.45
C LEU A 214 25.24 -26.78 -12.80
N GLU A 215 25.90 -27.95 -12.79
CA GLU A 215 26.27 -28.67 -14.02
C GLU A 215 25.05 -29.26 -14.73
N ARG A 216 24.03 -29.67 -13.97
CA ARG A 216 22.74 -30.14 -14.51
C ARG A 216 21.65 -29.08 -14.56
N ALA A 217 21.94 -27.84 -14.15
CA ALA A 217 20.94 -26.78 -14.13
C ALA A 217 20.39 -26.49 -15.53
N TRP A 218 19.07 -26.39 -15.66
CA TRP A 218 18.42 -26.11 -16.93
C TRP A 218 18.60 -24.65 -17.33
N ARG A 219 19.19 -24.35 -18.48
CA ARG A 219 19.33 -22.98 -19.00
C ARG A 219 18.05 -22.55 -19.71
N LEU A 220 17.63 -21.30 -19.50
CA LEU A 220 16.43 -20.75 -20.16
C LEU A 220 16.61 -20.55 -21.66
N ASP A 221 17.86 -20.41 -22.13
CA ASP A 221 18.23 -20.38 -23.55
C ASP A 221 17.86 -21.68 -24.29
N ASP A 222 17.86 -22.82 -23.58
CA ASP A 222 17.48 -24.13 -24.12
C ASP A 222 15.94 -24.32 -24.19
N GLY A 223 15.17 -23.27 -23.87
CA GLY A 223 13.72 -23.25 -23.83
C GLY A 223 13.14 -23.61 -22.46
N LEU A 224 11.85 -23.95 -22.43
CA LEU A 224 11.16 -24.29 -21.19
C LEU A 224 11.48 -25.73 -20.74
N PRO A 225 11.70 -25.98 -19.43
CA PRO A 225 11.91 -27.32 -18.91
C PRO A 225 10.75 -28.26 -19.24
N THR A 226 11.07 -29.51 -19.60
CA THR A 226 10.07 -30.51 -20.01
C THR A 226 8.98 -30.69 -18.94
N GLY A 227 7.71 -30.65 -19.36
CA GLY A 227 6.56 -30.80 -18.46
C GLY A 227 6.25 -29.58 -17.59
N HIS A 228 6.96 -28.46 -17.78
CA HIS A 228 6.78 -27.22 -17.02
C HIS A 228 6.37 -26.04 -17.91
N ALA A 229 5.83 -25.01 -17.26
CA ALA A 229 5.58 -23.69 -17.83
C ALA A 229 5.75 -22.63 -16.73
N GLN A 230 5.71 -21.34 -17.07
CA GLN A 230 5.64 -20.27 -16.08
C GLN A 230 4.18 -19.99 -15.67
N CYS A 231 3.95 -19.66 -14.41
CA CYS A 231 2.65 -19.23 -13.91
C CYS A 231 2.35 -17.78 -14.34
N GLY A 232 1.25 -17.53 -15.05
CA GLY A 232 0.84 -16.18 -15.48
C GLY A 232 0.34 -15.24 -14.38
N ASN A 233 0.87 -15.34 -13.16
CA ASN A 233 0.61 -14.41 -12.05
C ASN A 233 1.80 -14.31 -11.07
N CYS A 234 2.46 -15.43 -10.75
CA CYS A 234 3.65 -15.41 -9.88
C CYS A 234 4.97 -15.69 -10.61
N GLU A 235 4.92 -15.90 -11.93
CA GLU A 235 6.04 -16.09 -12.88
C GLU A 235 6.98 -17.27 -12.60
N THR A 236 6.86 -17.88 -11.43
CA THR A 236 7.54 -19.12 -11.05
C THR A 236 7.14 -20.26 -11.99
N PHE A 237 8.08 -21.18 -12.21
CA PHE A 237 7.76 -22.44 -12.88
C PHE A 237 6.66 -23.21 -12.13
N LEU A 238 5.80 -23.86 -12.90
CA LEU A 238 4.76 -24.79 -12.47
C LEU A 238 4.88 -26.09 -13.26
N ALA A 239 4.32 -27.17 -12.74
CA ALA A 239 4.23 -28.43 -13.46
C ALA A 239 2.88 -28.55 -14.18
N LEU A 240 2.90 -28.77 -15.49
CA LEU A 240 1.70 -28.78 -16.34
C LEU A 240 0.67 -29.86 -15.95
N ARG A 241 1.14 -30.93 -15.30
CA ARG A 241 0.33 -32.10 -14.89
C ARG A 241 0.04 -32.17 -13.38
N ALA A 242 0.39 -31.15 -12.61
CA ALA A 242 0.07 -31.10 -11.18
C ALA A 242 -1.44 -30.90 -10.97
N PRO A 243 -2.09 -31.57 -9.99
CA PRO A 243 -3.52 -31.41 -9.70
C PRO A 243 -3.95 -29.98 -9.33
N SER A 244 -3.02 -29.15 -8.84
CA SER A 244 -3.25 -27.73 -8.55
C SER A 244 -3.18 -26.83 -9.77
N THR A 245 -2.55 -27.26 -10.86
CA THR A 245 -2.38 -26.46 -12.07
C THR A 245 -3.72 -26.27 -12.78
N THR A 246 -4.01 -25.03 -13.14
CA THR A 246 -5.20 -24.64 -13.91
C THR A 246 -4.77 -23.88 -15.17
N ARG A 247 -5.62 -23.89 -16.20
CA ARG A 247 -5.41 -23.16 -17.46
C ARG A 247 -6.60 -22.24 -17.70
N CYS A 248 -6.34 -21.07 -18.29
CA CYS A 248 -7.37 -20.20 -18.85
C CYS A 248 -7.81 -20.76 -20.22
N ASP A 249 -9.10 -20.95 -20.44
CA ASP A 249 -9.63 -21.46 -21.72
C ASP A 249 -9.68 -20.38 -22.81
N PHE A 250 -9.50 -19.10 -22.46
CA PHE A 250 -9.49 -17.99 -23.41
C PHE A 250 -8.06 -17.67 -23.87
N CYS A 251 -7.18 -17.20 -22.97
CA CYS A 251 -5.78 -16.87 -23.30
C CYS A 251 -4.79 -18.03 -23.13
N GLN A 252 -5.25 -19.26 -22.89
CA GLN A 252 -4.46 -20.51 -22.78
C GLN A 252 -3.34 -20.52 -21.71
N THR A 253 -3.20 -19.46 -20.93
CA THR A 253 -2.16 -19.27 -19.92
C THR A 253 -2.38 -20.19 -18.72
N TYR A 254 -1.28 -20.73 -18.17
CA TYR A 254 -1.29 -21.66 -17.04
C TYR A 254 -1.04 -20.95 -15.70
N PHE A 255 -1.62 -21.49 -14.63
CA PHE A 255 -1.55 -20.96 -13.27
C PHE A 255 -1.34 -22.10 -12.26
N CYS A 256 -0.44 -21.92 -11.29
CA CYS A 256 0.09 -23.02 -10.47
C CYS A 256 -0.83 -23.54 -9.36
N GLY A 257 -1.88 -22.80 -9.01
CA GLY A 257 -2.79 -23.08 -7.88
C GLY A 257 -2.19 -22.83 -6.48
N VAL A 258 -0.87 -22.61 -6.38
CA VAL A 258 -0.13 -22.68 -5.12
C VAL A 258 0.46 -21.34 -4.67
N GLY A 259 1.20 -20.62 -5.55
CA GLY A 259 2.06 -19.50 -5.13
C GLY A 259 1.32 -18.34 -4.49
N VAL A 260 0.18 -17.93 -5.07
CA VAL A 260 -0.77 -16.98 -4.47
C VAL A 260 -2.16 -17.57 -4.66
N PRO A 261 -2.71 -18.37 -3.72
CA PRO A 261 -3.89 -19.20 -3.97
C PRO A 261 -5.14 -18.46 -4.49
N ALA A 262 -5.31 -17.18 -4.13
CA ALA A 262 -6.43 -16.33 -4.59
C ALA A 262 -6.20 -15.63 -5.95
N ARG A 263 -5.05 -15.84 -6.61
CA ARG A 263 -4.68 -15.20 -7.89
C ARG A 263 -4.04 -16.14 -8.90
N CYS A 264 -3.23 -17.11 -8.45
CA CYS A 264 -2.63 -18.16 -9.27
C CYS A 264 -3.63 -19.26 -9.66
N SER A 265 -4.83 -18.91 -10.13
CA SER A 265 -5.83 -19.89 -10.57
C SER A 265 -6.76 -19.35 -11.64
N ALA A 266 -7.00 -20.14 -12.68
CA ALA A 266 -8.16 -19.96 -13.54
C ALA A 266 -9.43 -20.51 -12.87
N ALA A 267 -10.52 -19.75 -12.90
CA ALA A 267 -11.77 -20.06 -12.21
C ALA A 267 -12.96 -19.99 -13.20
N PRO A 268 -14.09 -20.69 -12.93
CA PRO A 268 -15.27 -20.63 -13.80
C PRO A 268 -15.72 -19.20 -14.04
N ILE A 269 -16.08 -18.85 -15.29
CA ILE A 269 -16.38 -17.45 -15.70
C ILE A 269 -17.24 -16.69 -14.67
N PRO A 270 -18.43 -17.16 -14.22
CA PRO A 270 -19.27 -16.38 -13.30
C PRO A 270 -18.71 -16.20 -11.88
N LEU A 271 -17.65 -16.93 -11.52
CA LEU A 271 -17.05 -16.92 -10.18
C LEU A 271 -15.71 -16.16 -10.14
N GLN A 272 -15.08 -15.95 -11.30
CA GLN A 272 -13.79 -15.26 -11.42
C GLN A 272 -13.90 -13.78 -10.98
N GLN A 273 -12.76 -13.21 -10.61
CA GLN A 273 -12.60 -11.80 -10.30
C GLN A 273 -11.78 -11.12 -11.40
N PRO A 274 -12.20 -9.97 -11.95
CA PRO A 274 -11.34 -9.12 -12.76
C PRO A 274 -9.99 -8.85 -12.09
N GLN A 275 -8.94 -8.74 -12.90
CA GLN A 275 -7.65 -8.17 -12.48
C GLN A 275 -7.82 -6.65 -12.33
N GLY A 276 -7.08 -6.02 -11.42
CA GLY A 276 -7.17 -4.58 -11.18
C GLY A 276 -8.37 -4.14 -10.34
N TYR A 277 -9.59 -4.62 -10.64
CA TYR A 277 -10.83 -4.09 -10.05
C TYR A 277 -11.33 -4.89 -8.83
N THR A 278 -10.89 -4.46 -7.65
CA THR A 278 -11.34 -4.96 -6.34
C THR A 278 -12.50 -4.13 -5.80
N ASP A 279 -12.40 -2.80 -5.90
CA ASP A 279 -13.41 -1.85 -5.43
C ASP A 279 -13.67 -0.70 -6.42
N VAL A 280 -14.47 0.29 -6.02
CA VAL A 280 -14.86 1.42 -6.89
C VAL A 280 -13.70 2.41 -7.09
N GLY A 281 -12.74 2.48 -6.16
CA GLY A 281 -11.53 3.27 -6.32
C GLY A 281 -10.67 2.80 -7.49
N ASP A 282 -10.58 1.49 -7.70
CA ASP A 282 -9.90 0.90 -8.87
C ASP A 282 -10.60 1.29 -10.20
N LEU A 283 -11.93 1.39 -10.22
CA LEU A 283 -12.68 1.87 -11.39
C LEU A 283 -12.43 3.36 -11.67
N ILE A 284 -12.40 4.19 -10.64
CA ILE A 284 -12.12 5.64 -10.73
C ILE A 284 -10.71 5.90 -11.30
N GLN A 285 -9.73 5.06 -10.96
CA GLN A 285 -8.33 5.27 -11.34
C GLN A 285 -7.94 4.68 -12.71
N SER A 286 -8.83 3.93 -13.37
CA SER A 286 -8.51 3.23 -14.62
C SER A 286 -8.81 4.06 -15.86
N SER A 287 -7.79 4.28 -16.70
CA SER A 287 -7.91 4.86 -18.05
C SER A 287 -8.92 4.09 -18.91
N ASP A 288 -8.87 2.77 -18.86
CA ASP A 288 -9.62 1.85 -19.73
C ASP A 288 -11.13 2.00 -19.53
N VAL A 289 -11.56 2.34 -18.31
CA VAL A 289 -12.94 2.70 -17.97
C VAL A 289 -13.38 3.98 -18.71
N TYR A 290 -12.53 5.00 -18.79
CA TYR A 290 -12.83 6.22 -19.56
C TYR A 290 -12.78 5.98 -21.07
N GLU A 291 -11.84 5.17 -21.56
CA GLU A 291 -11.70 4.84 -22.98
C GLU A 291 -12.91 4.08 -23.52
N CYS A 292 -13.49 3.15 -22.74
CA CYS A 292 -14.76 2.50 -23.06
C CYS A 292 -15.89 3.48 -23.38
N PHE A 293 -15.88 4.64 -22.73
CA PHE A 293 -16.86 5.71 -22.89
C PHE A 293 -16.46 6.73 -23.96
N ASN A 294 -15.45 6.44 -24.80
CA ASN A 294 -14.88 7.37 -25.77
C ASN A 294 -14.42 8.68 -25.09
N SER A 295 -13.85 8.57 -23.89
CA SER A 295 -13.40 9.67 -23.03
C SER A 295 -14.50 10.65 -22.60
N ASN A 296 -15.77 10.23 -22.62
CA ASN A 296 -16.90 10.99 -22.10
C ASN A 296 -16.92 10.97 -20.56
N THR A 297 -16.15 11.86 -19.93
CA THR A 297 -15.99 11.90 -18.46
C THR A 297 -17.33 12.11 -17.74
N VAL A 298 -18.25 12.89 -18.32
CA VAL A 298 -19.57 13.17 -17.72
C VAL A 298 -20.42 11.90 -17.58
N GLU A 299 -20.44 11.03 -18.60
CA GLU A 299 -21.14 9.74 -18.48
C GLU A 299 -20.45 8.78 -17.50
N VAL A 300 -19.12 8.82 -17.41
CA VAL A 300 -18.35 7.98 -16.48
C VAL A 300 -18.58 8.43 -15.02
N GLU A 301 -18.57 9.74 -14.75
CA GLU A 301 -18.87 10.32 -13.44
C GLU A 301 -20.27 9.90 -12.96
N ILE A 302 -21.31 10.07 -13.80
CA ILE A 302 -22.69 9.66 -13.48
C ILE A 302 -22.77 8.13 -13.21
N MET A 303 -22.06 7.32 -13.99
CA MET A 303 -22.00 5.87 -13.76
C MET A 303 -21.34 5.54 -12.42
N LEU A 304 -20.22 6.19 -12.08
CA LEU A 304 -19.48 5.95 -10.84
C LEU A 304 -20.26 6.40 -9.59
N ASP A 305 -20.97 7.53 -9.69
CA ASP A 305 -21.90 8.00 -8.66
C ASP A 305 -23.05 7.00 -8.45
N TYR A 306 -23.64 6.46 -9.52
CA TYR A 306 -24.66 5.42 -9.43
C TYR A 306 -24.13 4.13 -8.78
N ILE A 307 -22.96 3.65 -9.22
CA ILE A 307 -22.30 2.47 -8.64
C ILE A 307 -22.10 2.66 -7.12
N THR A 308 -21.64 3.84 -6.72
CA THR A 308 -21.40 4.20 -5.32
C THR A 308 -22.71 4.27 -4.53
N ALA A 309 -23.72 4.98 -5.04
CA ALA A 309 -25.02 5.15 -4.40
C ALA A 309 -25.80 3.83 -4.24
N GLN A 310 -25.67 2.90 -5.19
CA GLN A 310 -26.28 1.58 -5.14
C GLN A 310 -25.43 0.54 -4.37
N GLY A 311 -24.23 0.91 -3.89
CA GLY A 311 -23.33 -0.01 -3.19
C GLY A 311 -22.83 -1.17 -4.07
N LEU A 312 -22.76 -0.97 -5.39
CA LEU A 312 -22.32 -1.97 -6.34
C LEU A 312 -20.79 -2.09 -6.31
N SER A 313 -20.29 -3.32 -6.45
CA SER A 313 -18.84 -3.59 -6.56
C SER A 313 -18.50 -4.03 -7.99
N PRO A 314 -17.24 -3.89 -8.45
CA PRO A 314 -16.82 -4.36 -9.77
C PRO A 314 -17.16 -5.84 -10.01
N ARG A 315 -17.10 -6.67 -8.96
CA ARG A 315 -17.49 -8.09 -9.03
C ARG A 315 -18.98 -8.31 -9.28
N HIS A 316 -19.85 -7.44 -8.76
CA HIS A 316 -21.29 -7.49 -9.05
C HIS A 316 -21.57 -7.10 -10.50
N ILE A 317 -20.98 -6.00 -10.96
CA ILE A 317 -21.07 -5.50 -12.35
C ILE A 317 -20.58 -6.56 -13.33
N TYR A 318 -19.39 -7.13 -13.08
CA TYR A 318 -18.82 -8.23 -13.86
C TYR A 318 -19.76 -9.43 -13.99
N ARG A 319 -20.35 -9.89 -12.87
CA ARG A 319 -21.28 -11.03 -12.88
C ARG A 319 -22.53 -10.74 -13.71
N ASP A 320 -23.04 -9.52 -13.65
CA ASP A 320 -24.25 -9.11 -14.37
C ASP A 320 -23.97 -8.90 -15.87
N ILE A 321 -22.76 -8.46 -16.25
CA ILE A 321 -22.23 -8.50 -17.62
C ILE A 321 -22.14 -9.96 -18.12
N VAL A 322 -21.46 -10.84 -17.37
CA VAL A 322 -21.31 -12.27 -17.72
C VAL A 322 -22.66 -12.93 -17.91
N LYS A 323 -23.62 -12.67 -17.01
CA LYS A 323 -24.99 -13.18 -17.12
C LYS A 323 -25.63 -12.72 -18.43
N HIS A 324 -25.55 -11.43 -18.74
CA HIS A 324 -26.14 -10.89 -19.97
C HIS A 324 -25.50 -11.46 -21.24
N ILE A 325 -24.17 -11.66 -21.25
CA ILE A 325 -23.45 -12.29 -22.36
C ILE A 325 -23.90 -13.75 -22.54
N LEU A 326 -24.04 -14.51 -21.46
CA LEU A 326 -24.52 -15.91 -21.50
C LEU A 326 -25.97 -16.03 -22.02
N GLU A 327 -26.79 -15.00 -21.85
CA GLU A 327 -28.14 -14.90 -22.42
C GLU A 327 -28.12 -14.59 -23.93
N GLN A 328 -26.99 -14.15 -24.51
CA GLN A 328 -26.90 -13.85 -25.94
C GLN A 328 -26.66 -15.11 -26.79
N PRO A 329 -27.26 -15.22 -28.00
CA PRO A 329 -27.09 -16.38 -28.88
C PRO A 329 -25.64 -16.69 -29.28
N ARG A 330 -24.76 -15.67 -29.30
CA ARG A 330 -23.33 -15.83 -29.64
C ARG A 330 -22.42 -15.94 -28.41
N GLN A 331 -22.93 -15.73 -27.20
CA GLN A 331 -22.18 -15.74 -25.94
C GLN A 331 -20.86 -14.93 -26.06
N PHE A 332 -19.73 -15.48 -25.58
CA PHE A 332 -18.41 -14.83 -25.61
C PHE A 332 -17.75 -14.81 -27.00
N ARG A 333 -18.36 -15.42 -28.02
CA ARG A 333 -17.76 -15.53 -29.37
C ARG A 333 -17.36 -14.18 -29.99
N PRO A 334 -18.11 -13.07 -29.85
CA PRO A 334 -17.68 -11.77 -30.37
C PRO A 334 -16.38 -11.26 -29.74
N LEU A 335 -16.15 -11.52 -28.44
CA LEU A 335 -14.91 -11.11 -27.75
C LEU A 335 -13.70 -11.94 -28.23
N ILE A 336 -13.93 -13.21 -28.57
CA ILE A 336 -12.91 -14.09 -29.15
C ILE A 336 -12.58 -13.67 -30.60
N GLU A 337 -13.60 -13.33 -31.40
CA GLU A 337 -13.44 -12.84 -32.78
C GLU A 337 -12.80 -11.43 -32.85
N LEU A 338 -12.84 -10.66 -31.77
CA LEU A 338 -12.12 -9.40 -31.59
C LEU A 338 -10.69 -9.58 -31.03
N GLU A 339 -10.23 -10.83 -30.84
CA GLU A 339 -8.89 -11.19 -30.36
C GLU A 339 -8.48 -10.55 -29.00
N LEU A 340 -9.45 -10.19 -28.16
CA LEU A 340 -9.21 -9.49 -26.89
C LEU A 340 -8.37 -10.29 -25.88
N PHE A 341 -8.30 -11.61 -26.01
CA PHE A 341 -7.69 -12.50 -25.02
C PHE A 341 -6.24 -12.87 -25.37
N VAL A 342 -5.32 -11.91 -25.25
CA VAL A 342 -3.91 -12.07 -25.60
C VAL A 342 -3.22 -13.17 -24.78
N VAL A 343 -2.47 -14.05 -25.45
CA VAL A 343 -1.63 -15.08 -24.83
C VAL A 343 -0.31 -14.45 -24.37
N SER A 344 -0.12 -14.31 -23.05
CA SER A 344 1.07 -13.61 -22.51
C SER A 344 2.28 -14.52 -22.25
N HIS A 345 2.08 -15.83 -22.07
CA HIS A 345 3.17 -16.78 -21.77
C HIS A 345 3.12 -18.03 -22.66
N MET A 346 4.28 -18.41 -23.20
CA MET A 346 4.47 -19.52 -24.15
C MET A 346 4.36 -20.91 -23.48
N GLY A 347 3.18 -21.30 -23.03
CA GLY A 347 2.92 -22.70 -22.65
C GLY A 347 2.72 -23.59 -23.88
N PRO A 348 3.12 -24.88 -23.87
CA PRO A 348 2.79 -25.80 -24.94
C PRO A 348 1.27 -25.95 -25.07
N SER A 349 0.77 -25.99 -26.31
CA SER A 349 -0.63 -26.29 -26.61
C SER A 349 -0.90 -27.75 -26.27
N VAL A 350 -1.51 -27.99 -25.12
CA VAL A 350 -2.08 -29.30 -24.79
C VAL A 350 -3.51 -29.32 -25.32
N ASP A 351 -3.75 -30.15 -26.33
CA ASP A 351 -5.09 -30.41 -26.85
C ASP A 351 -5.99 -30.89 -25.70
N SER A 352 -7.04 -30.13 -25.43
CA SER A 352 -7.97 -30.39 -24.33
C SER A 352 -9.25 -30.99 -24.89
N ASP A 353 -9.28 -32.32 -24.97
CA ASP A 353 -10.52 -33.08 -25.15
C ASP A 353 -11.42 -32.89 -23.91
N SER A 354 -12.23 -31.82 -23.91
CA SER A 354 -13.12 -31.51 -22.79
C SER A 354 -14.36 -30.72 -23.23
N SER A 355 -15.27 -31.38 -23.94
CA SER A 355 -16.60 -30.86 -24.33
C SER A 355 -17.60 -30.70 -23.17
N THR A 356 -17.15 -30.76 -21.90
CA THR A 356 -18.02 -30.92 -20.72
C THR A 356 -17.60 -30.14 -19.47
N SER A 357 -16.43 -29.50 -19.43
CA SER A 357 -16.03 -28.66 -18.28
C SER A 357 -16.55 -27.22 -18.44
N PRO A 358 -17.10 -26.58 -17.38
CA PRO A 358 -17.44 -25.16 -17.44
C PRO A 358 -16.18 -24.33 -17.65
N HIS A 359 -16.20 -23.45 -18.65
CA HIS A 359 -15.05 -22.64 -19.04
C HIS A 359 -14.42 -21.93 -17.84
N LYS A 360 -13.11 -22.14 -17.66
CA LYS A 360 -12.29 -21.45 -16.64
C LYS A 360 -11.49 -20.36 -17.32
N ILE A 361 -11.48 -19.16 -16.75
CA ILE A 361 -10.68 -18.06 -17.27
C ILE A 361 -9.78 -17.47 -16.18
N CYS A 362 -8.73 -16.76 -16.58
CA CYS A 362 -7.88 -15.99 -15.66
C CYS A 362 -8.52 -14.65 -15.29
N ARG A 363 -7.89 -13.95 -14.33
CA ARG A 363 -8.32 -12.62 -13.90
C ARG A 363 -8.17 -11.56 -14.99
N SER A 364 -7.17 -11.69 -15.86
CA SER A 364 -6.93 -10.78 -16.99
C SER A 364 -8.05 -10.89 -18.04
N CYS A 365 -8.42 -12.10 -18.47
CA CYS A 365 -9.58 -12.27 -19.35
C CYS A 365 -10.91 -11.85 -18.70
N ALA A 366 -11.03 -11.92 -17.36
CA ALA A 366 -12.18 -11.37 -16.64
C ALA A 366 -12.18 -9.82 -16.61
N CYS A 367 -11.01 -9.18 -16.65
CA CYS A 367 -10.86 -7.74 -16.86
C CYS A 367 -11.35 -7.35 -18.27
N GLU A 368 -10.86 -8.02 -19.32
CA GLU A 368 -11.33 -7.77 -20.71
C GLU A 368 -12.86 -7.86 -20.85
N ILE A 369 -13.48 -8.88 -20.24
CA ILE A 369 -14.95 -9.03 -20.22
C ILE A 369 -15.64 -7.88 -19.47
N LEU A 370 -15.10 -7.44 -18.32
CA LEU A 370 -15.64 -6.33 -17.55
C LEU A 370 -15.61 -5.04 -18.39
N ILE A 371 -14.43 -4.70 -18.92
CA ILE A 371 -14.16 -3.47 -19.67
C ILE A 371 -15.00 -3.43 -20.95
N TRP A 372 -14.95 -4.48 -21.77
CA TRP A 372 -15.76 -4.60 -22.98
C TRP A 372 -17.27 -4.47 -22.72
N GLY A 373 -17.77 -5.03 -21.60
CA GLY A 373 -19.19 -5.03 -21.26
C GLY A 373 -19.69 -3.81 -20.49
N LEU A 374 -18.80 -2.95 -19.97
CA LEU A 374 -19.16 -1.93 -18.97
C LEU A 374 -20.15 -0.89 -19.49
N LYS A 375 -19.92 -0.39 -20.72
CA LYS A 375 -20.76 0.64 -21.35
C LYS A 375 -22.16 0.12 -21.71
N ASP A 376 -22.27 -1.10 -22.23
CA ASP A 376 -23.57 -1.73 -22.50
C ASP A 376 -24.34 -2.00 -21.19
N TRP A 377 -23.65 -2.51 -20.16
CA TRP A 377 -24.24 -2.67 -18.82
C TRP A 377 -24.79 -1.36 -18.28
N TRP A 378 -24.02 -0.26 -18.39
CA TRP A 378 -24.48 1.06 -17.95
C TRP A 378 -25.72 1.55 -18.72
N ILE A 379 -25.74 1.40 -20.05
CA ILE A 379 -26.90 1.75 -20.88
C ILE A 379 -28.14 0.94 -20.47
N ARG A 380 -27.98 -0.31 -20.03
CA ARG A 380 -29.07 -1.14 -19.48
C ARG A 380 -29.49 -0.74 -18.07
N GLU A 381 -28.57 -0.30 -17.19
CA GLU A 381 -28.90 0.23 -15.87
C GLU A 381 -29.68 1.55 -15.96
N ARG A 382 -29.24 2.51 -16.78
CA ARG A 382 -29.95 3.79 -16.98
C ARG A 382 -31.44 3.59 -17.30
N LYS A 383 -31.76 2.59 -18.12
CA LYS A 383 -33.14 2.24 -18.52
C LYS A 383 -34.03 1.74 -17.38
N LYS A 384 -33.50 1.46 -16.19
CA LYS A 384 -34.30 1.13 -14.99
C LYS A 384 -34.91 2.35 -14.31
N GLY A 385 -34.49 3.57 -14.64
CA GLY A 385 -35.06 4.80 -14.08
C GLY A 385 -34.74 5.04 -12.60
N LEU A 386 -33.58 4.57 -12.13
CA LEU A 386 -33.09 4.74 -10.75
C LEU A 386 -32.14 5.96 -10.59
N LEU A 387 -32.16 6.87 -11.56
CA LEU A 387 -31.35 8.10 -11.62
C LEU A 387 -32.26 9.32 -11.52
N GLU A 388 -31.69 10.47 -11.17
CA GLU A 388 -32.44 11.73 -11.12
C GLU A 388 -33.08 12.09 -12.48
N ASP A 389 -34.24 12.73 -12.42
CA ASP A 389 -34.95 13.25 -13.60
C ASP A 389 -34.08 14.19 -14.44
N SER A 390 -33.16 14.92 -13.81
CA SER A 390 -32.18 15.81 -14.46
C SER A 390 -31.30 15.06 -15.47
N ILE A 391 -30.89 13.83 -15.13
CA ILE A 391 -30.03 12.95 -15.93
C ILE A 391 -30.87 12.14 -16.93
N MET A 392 -32.03 11.66 -16.50
CA MET A 392 -32.93 10.86 -17.35
C MET A 392 -33.58 11.67 -18.47
N ASN A 393 -33.79 12.98 -18.29
CA ASN A 393 -34.33 13.88 -19.30
C ASN A 393 -33.25 14.55 -20.19
N ARG A 394 -31.97 14.16 -20.09
CA ARG A 394 -30.93 14.63 -21.03
C ARG A 394 -31.27 14.16 -22.44
N GLN A 395 -31.29 15.09 -23.39
CA GLN A 395 -31.54 14.77 -24.80
C GLN A 395 -30.37 13.95 -25.37
N ASP A 396 -30.69 12.90 -26.12
CA ASP A 396 -29.70 12.11 -26.84
C ASP A 396 -28.99 12.97 -27.90
N CYS A 397 -27.66 12.85 -27.97
CA CYS A 397 -26.87 13.51 -29.00
C CYS A 397 -27.19 12.91 -30.38
N PRO A 398 -27.43 13.70 -31.44
CA PRO A 398 -27.69 13.16 -32.79
C PRO A 398 -26.51 12.36 -33.35
N GLU A 399 -25.27 12.70 -32.96
CA GLU A 399 -24.05 11.96 -33.32
C GLU A 399 -23.79 10.74 -32.38
N GLY A 400 -24.64 10.55 -31.37
CA GLY A 400 -24.59 9.44 -30.42
C GLY A 400 -23.21 9.20 -29.82
N SER A 401 -22.79 7.95 -29.78
CA SER A 401 -21.47 7.54 -29.28
C SER A 401 -20.30 8.01 -30.15
N GLY A 402 -20.54 8.49 -31.38
CA GLY A 402 -19.52 9.01 -32.30
C GLY A 402 -19.22 10.50 -32.14
N CYS A 403 -19.96 11.21 -31.27
CA CYS A 403 -19.81 12.65 -31.09
C CYS A 403 -18.38 13.04 -30.65
N ALA A 404 -17.66 13.82 -31.46
CA ALA A 404 -16.32 14.31 -31.11
C ALA A 404 -16.33 15.20 -29.87
N MET A 405 -17.35 16.06 -29.72
CA MET A 405 -17.49 17.01 -28.62
C MET A 405 -17.69 16.37 -27.24
N GLN A 406 -18.00 15.07 -27.16
CA GLN A 406 -18.29 14.39 -25.90
C GLN A 406 -17.06 14.28 -24.97
N SER A 407 -15.85 14.38 -25.53
CA SER A 407 -14.59 14.36 -24.77
C SER A 407 -14.13 15.75 -24.31
N GLU A 408 -14.66 16.83 -24.88
CA GLU A 408 -14.17 18.20 -24.62
C GLU A 408 -14.70 18.81 -23.31
N PHE A 409 -15.88 18.39 -22.85
CA PHE A 409 -16.52 18.98 -21.65
C PHE A 409 -15.75 18.76 -20.35
N GLY A 410 -14.90 17.72 -20.26
CA GLY A 410 -14.03 17.49 -19.11
C GLY A 410 -13.03 18.63 -18.85
N LEU A 411 -12.63 19.38 -19.88
CA LEU A 411 -11.67 20.49 -19.74
C LEU A 411 -12.29 21.77 -19.15
N PHE A 412 -13.61 21.98 -19.31
CA PHE A 412 -14.26 23.21 -18.86
C PHE A 412 -14.59 23.22 -17.36
N ASN A 413 -14.86 22.07 -16.73
CA ASN A 413 -15.20 22.03 -15.30
C ASN A 413 -14.01 22.33 -14.37
N TYR A 414 -12.79 21.92 -14.73
CA TYR A 414 -11.58 22.30 -13.98
C TYR A 414 -11.24 23.81 -14.08
N GLY A 415 -11.79 24.52 -15.07
CA GLY A 415 -11.64 25.96 -15.22
C GLY A 415 -12.66 26.81 -14.46
N LEU A 416 -13.85 26.29 -14.12
CA LEU A 416 -14.89 27.05 -13.41
C LEU A 416 -14.88 26.85 -11.88
N LEU A 417 -14.42 25.70 -11.38
CA LEU A 417 -14.37 25.44 -9.93
C LEU A 417 -13.42 26.37 -9.16
N THR A 418 -12.43 26.98 -9.84
CA THR A 418 -11.55 28.02 -9.29
C THR A 418 -12.13 29.44 -9.33
N LEU A 419 -13.22 29.68 -10.05
CA LEU A 419 -13.85 31.00 -10.21
C LEU A 419 -15.12 31.19 -9.37
N VAL A 420 -15.85 30.13 -9.03
CA VAL A 420 -17.09 30.22 -8.22
C VAL A 420 -16.80 30.42 -6.72
N PHE A 421 -15.67 29.91 -6.20
CA PHE A 421 -15.30 30.08 -4.79
C PHE A 421 -14.70 31.44 -4.42
N LEU A 422 -14.47 32.34 -5.39
CA LEU A 422 -13.86 33.66 -5.17
C LEU A 422 -14.85 34.83 -5.19
N LEU A 423 -16.17 34.57 -5.33
CA LEU A 423 -17.22 35.58 -5.46
C LEU A 423 -18.33 35.54 -4.40
N ILE A 424 -18.19 34.73 -3.34
CA ILE A 424 -19.11 34.71 -2.18
C ILE A 424 -18.38 35.13 -0.90
N SER A 425 -17.60 36.21 -0.97
CA SER A 425 -16.99 36.89 0.20
C SER A 425 -16.92 38.41 0.06
N LEU A 426 -17.65 38.99 -0.90
CA LEU A 426 -17.83 40.43 -1.09
C LEU A 426 -19.27 40.73 -1.53
N LEU A 427 -20.21 40.54 -0.59
CA LEU A 427 -21.46 41.30 -0.43
C LEU A 427 -22.10 40.98 0.93
#